data_AF-A0A2G8SYY2-F1
#
_entry.id   AF-A0A2G8SYY2-F1
#
_cell.length_a   1.000
_cell.length_b   1.000
_cell.length_c   1.000
_cell.angle_alpha   90.00
_cell.angle_beta   90.00
_cell.angle_gamma   90.00
#
_symmetry.space_group_name_H-M   'P 1'
#
loop_
_entity.id
_entity.type
_entity.pdbx_description
1 polymer ?
#
loop_
_entity_poly.entity_id
_entity_poly.type
_entity_poly.pdbx_seq_one_letter_code
_entity_poly.pdbx_strand_id
1 'polypeptide(L)' 'MFAVDGSHLERYGWRLTAVEINSSFYRPHQPKTYARWGDGVPASFRFLVKLGHFR' A
#
# COMPACT_ATOMS: atom_id res chain seq x y z
N MET A 1 -0.31 17.87 10.84
CA MET A 1 -0.26 18.32 9.43
C MET A 1 0.55 17.29 8.65
N PHE A 2 0.07 16.82 7.49
CA PHE A 2 0.78 15.86 6.65
C PHE A 2 1.78 16.59 5.75
N ALA A 3 2.88 15.95 5.35
CA ALA A 3 3.79 16.51 4.34
C ALA A 3 2.97 16.89 3.08
N VAL A 4 3.23 18.05 2.50
CA VAL A 4 2.49 18.51 1.30
C VAL A 4 2.78 17.60 0.11
N ASP A 5 4.03 17.14 0.02
CA ASP A 5 4.52 16.30 -1.06
C ASP A 5 4.32 14.80 -0.79
N GLY A 6 4.46 14.01 -1.85
CA GLY A 6 4.29 12.55 -1.82
C GLY A 6 2.83 12.10 -1.96
N SER A 7 2.67 10.83 -2.31
CA SER A 7 1.39 10.13 -2.35
C SER A 7 0.80 9.95 -0.95
N HIS A 8 -0.50 9.64 -0.90
CA HIS A 8 -1.17 9.33 0.37
C HIS A 8 -0.49 8.18 1.10
N LEU A 9 -0.01 7.16 0.36
CA LEU A 9 0.66 6.01 0.93
C LEU A 9 1.98 6.40 1.60
N GLU A 10 2.82 7.21 0.96
CA GLU A 10 4.09 7.67 1.56
C GLU A 10 3.82 8.39 2.88
N ARG A 11 2.80 9.26 2.92
CA ARG A 11 2.44 10.00 4.13
C ARG A 11 1.90 9.10 5.24
N TYR A 12 1.13 8.08 4.88
CA TYR A 12 0.64 7.09 5.84
C TYR A 12 1.77 6.18 6.34
N GLY A 13 2.72 5.82 5.47
CA GLY A 13 3.89 5.00 5.82
C GLY A 13 4.71 5.57 6.96
N TRP A 14 4.76 6.89 7.10
CA TRP A 14 5.49 7.57 8.17
C TRP A 14 4.67 7.84 9.45
N ARG A 15 3.36 7.57 9.44
CA ARG A 15 2.47 7.85 10.58
C ARG A 15 1.76 6.62 11.14
N LEU A 16 1.60 5.58 10.32
CA LEU A 16 0.95 4.32 10.67
C LEU A 16 1.94 3.17 10.48
N THR A 17 1.61 2.00 11.01
CA THR A 17 2.43 0.79 10.88
C THR A 17 1.94 -0.14 9.78
N ALA A 18 0.69 -0.01 9.34
CA ALA A 18 0.11 -0.84 8.29
C ALA A 18 -1.06 -0.16 7.58
N VAL A 19 -1.43 -0.68 6.40
CA VAL A 19 -2.65 -0.32 5.67
C VAL A 19 -3.27 -1.54 5.00
N GLU A 20 -4.59 -1.48 4.77
CA GLU A 20 -5.30 -2.46 3.96
C GLU A 20 -5.44 -2.01 2.51
N ILE A 21 -5.14 -2.91 1.57
CA ILE A 21 -5.37 -2.71 0.14
C ILE A 21 -6.71 -3.37 -0.21
N ASN A 22 -7.75 -2.55 -0.35
CA ASN A 22 -9.10 -3.01 -0.69
C ASN A 22 -9.29 -3.27 -2.20
N SER A 23 -8.55 -2.55 -3.05
CA SER A 23 -8.71 -2.65 -4.50
C SER A 23 -8.32 -4.01 -5.07
N SER A 24 -7.47 -4.77 -4.37
CA SER A 24 -7.08 -6.13 -4.76
C SER A 24 -8.23 -7.14 -4.72
N PHE A 25 -9.31 -6.83 -3.99
CA PHE A 25 -10.52 -7.66 -3.98
C PHE A 25 -11.21 -7.69 -5.34
N TYR A 26 -11.20 -6.56 -6.06
CA TYR A 26 -11.89 -6.40 -7.33
C TYR A 26 -11.01 -6.80 -8.52
N ARG A 27 -9.71 -6.53 -8.42
CA ARG A 27 -8.74 -6.82 -9.49
C ARG A 27 -7.36 -7.09 -8.90
N PRO A 28 -6.70 -8.20 -9.28
CA PRO A 28 -5.30 -8.41 -8.92
C PRO A 28 -4.40 -7.30 -9.46
N HIS A 29 -3.51 -6.78 -8.62
CA HIS A 29 -2.47 -5.84 -9.04
C HIS A 29 -1.27 -6.59 -9.60
N GLN A 30 -0.54 -5.96 -10.51
CA GLN A 30 0.74 -6.50 -10.98
C GLN A 30 1.77 -6.47 -9.83
N PRO A 31 2.71 -7.44 -9.76
CA PRO A 31 3.78 -7.45 -8.76
C PRO A 31 4.57 -6.13 -8.68
N LYS A 32 4.83 -5.48 -9.83
CA LYS A 32 5.53 -4.18 -9.90
C LYS A 32 4.81 -3.07 -9.14
N THR A 33 3.47 -3.12 -9.06
CA THR A 33 2.69 -2.16 -8.29
C THR A 33 2.97 -2.30 -6.79
N TYR A 34 3.00 -3.54 -6.28
CA TYR A 34 3.34 -3.80 -4.88
C TYR A 34 4.77 -3.39 -4.56
N ALA A 35 5.73 -3.67 -5.44
CA ALA A 35 7.13 -3.23 -5.27
C ALA A 35 7.23 -1.71 -5.12
N ARG A 36 6.61 -0.95 -6.05
CA ARG A 36 6.59 0.52 -5.99
C ARG A 36 5.96 1.07 -4.70
N TRP A 37 4.92 0.41 -4.20
CA TRP A 37 4.31 0.78 -2.92
C TRP A 37 5.22 0.47 -1.72
N GLY A 38 5.94 -0.66 -1.76
CA GLY A 38 6.93 -1.01 -0.75
C GLY A 38 8.09 -0.01 -0.69
N ASP A 39 8.57 0.47 -1.84
CA ASP A 39 9.66 1.45 -1.91
C ASP A 39 9.28 2.82 -1.31
N GLY A 40 7.98 3.13 -1.21
CA GLY A 40 7.47 4.40 -0.69
C GLY A 40 7.22 4.42 0.83
N VAL A 41 7.50 3.34 1.55
CA VAL A 41 7.21 3.23 3.00
C VAL A 41 8.39 2.63 3.76
N PRO A 42 8.51 2.84 5.09
CA PRO A 42 9.54 2.19 5.89
C PRO A 42 9.48 0.67 5.81
N ALA A 43 10.63 0.00 5.92
CA ALA A 43 10.73 -1.46 5.84
C ALA A 43 9.91 -2.23 6.92
N SER A 44 9.56 -1.57 8.02
CA SER A 44 8.70 -2.12 9.08
C SER A 44 7.19 -2.02 8.75
N PHE A 45 6.80 -1.22 7.76
CA PHE A 45 5.42 -1.05 7.36
C PHE A 45 4.84 -2.35 6.76
N ARG A 46 3.54 -2.59 6.98
CA ARG A 46 2.88 -3.82 6.53
C ARG A 46 1.65 -3.53 5.67
N PHE A 47 1.42 -4.41 4.69
CA PHE A 47 0.25 -4.35 3.83
C PHE A 47 -0.65 -5.55 4.11
N LEU A 48 -1.93 -5.28 4.39
CA LEU A 48 -2.97 -6.31 4.44
C LEU A 48 -3.64 -6.34 3.07
N VAL A 49 -3.46 -7.43 2.33
CA VAL A 49 -4.01 -7.57 0.97
C VAL A 49 -5.34 -8.29 1.05
N LYS A 50 -6.40 -7.65 0.54
CA LYS A 50 -7.70 -8.29 0.45
C LYS A 50 -7.70 -9.28 -0.71
N LEU A 51 -7.77 -10.56 -0.40
CA LEU A 51 -7.80 -11.61 -1.41
C LEU A 51 -9.19 -11.65 -2.04
N GLY A 52 -9.25 -11.24 -3.31
CA GLY A 52 -10.42 -11.42 -4.15
C GLY A 52 -10.53 -12.85 -4.67
N HIS A 53 -11.61 -13.13 -5.39
CA HIS A 53 -11.74 -14.40 -6.08
C HIS A 53 -10.90 -14.37 -7.36
N PHE A 54 -9.85 -15.19 -7.41
CA PHE A 54 -9.08 -15.43 -8.63
C PHE A 54 -9.86 -16.45 -9.45
N ARG A 55 -10.39 -16.03 -10.60
CA ARG A 55 -11.00 -16.96 -11.57
C ARG A 55 -9.91 -17.70 -12.33
#